data_AF-A0A834GX03-F1
#
_entry.id   AF-A0A834GX03-F1
#
_cell.length_a   1.000
_cell.length_b   1.000
_cell.length_c   1.000
_cell.angle_alpha   90.00
_cell.angle_beta   90.00
_cell.angle_gamma   90.00
#
_symmetry.space_group_name_H-M   'P 1'
#
loop_
_entity.id
_entity.type
_entity.pdbx_description
1 polymer ?
#
loop_
_entity_poly.entity_id
_entity_poly.type
_entity_poly.pdbx_seq_one_letter_code
_entity_poly.pdbx_strand_id
1 'polypeptide(L)'
;MSFRVRGAAEEKVHRYVIFKIDEKKKEVVVEKTGDPAESYDDFTVALPENDCRYAVHDFDFVTPENCQKSKIFFIAWYTFIIDIRVSCFL
;
A
#
# COMPACT_ATOMS: atom_id res chain seq x y z
N MET A 1 3.80 18.26 -9.17
CA MET A 1 4.57 17.98 -7.95
C MET A 1 5.59 16.88 -8.23
N SER A 2 6.88 17.18 -8.27
CA SER A 2 7.93 16.15 -8.34
C SER A 2 8.20 15.69 -6.90
N PHE A 3 7.69 14.51 -6.54
CA PHE A 3 8.09 13.83 -5.31
C PHE A 3 9.53 13.36 -5.50
N ARG A 4 10.48 14.17 -5.05
CA ARG A 4 11.88 13.79 -5.01
C ARG A 4 12.11 13.01 -3.74
N VAL A 5 11.96 11.68 -3.83
CA VAL A 5 12.38 10.76 -2.78
C VAL A 5 13.90 10.89 -2.70
N ARG A 6 14.41 11.65 -1.72
CA ARG A 6 15.84 11.63 -1.41
C ARG A 6 16.09 10.22 -0.91
N GLY A 7 16.87 9.45 -1.68
CA GLY A 7 17.27 8.11 -1.27
C GLY A 7 18.02 8.19 0.05
N ALA A 8 17.34 7.88 1.14
CA ALA A 8 17.98 7.33 2.31
C ALA A 8 18.16 5.84 2.01
N ALA A 9 19.41 5.39 2.04
CA ALA A 9 19.70 3.97 2.16
C ALA A 9 19.23 3.53 3.55
N GLU A 10 17.95 3.22 3.68
CA GLU A 10 17.45 2.45 4.81
C GLU A 10 17.23 1.03 4.31
N GLU A 11 17.45 0.06 5.20
CA GLU A 11 17.02 -1.32 5.00
C GLU A 11 15.61 -1.39 4.39
N LYS A 12 15.18 -2.56 3.94
CA LYS A 12 13.75 -2.76 3.68
C LYS A 12 12.98 -2.70 5.01
N VAL A 13 12.83 -1.49 5.57
CA VAL A 13 12.26 -1.22 6.88
C VAL A 13 10.74 -1.34 6.82
N HIS A 14 10.12 -1.19 5.65
CA HIS A 14 8.67 -1.30 5.53
C HIS A 14 8.23 -2.30 4.47
N ARG A 15 7.47 -3.33 4.88
CA ARG A 15 6.92 -4.36 3.96
C ARG A 15 5.75 -3.84 3.14
N TYR A 16 4.98 -2.90 3.70
CA TYR A 16 3.85 -2.29 3.03
C TYR A 16 3.64 -0.84 3.48
N VAL A 17 3.02 -0.04 2.63
CA VAL A 17 2.59 1.32 2.94
C VAL A 17 1.16 1.50 2.47
N ILE A 18 0.29 1.94 3.35
CA ILE A 18 -1.11 2.25 3.09
C ILE A 18 -1.25 3.77 2.99
N PHE A 19 -1.82 4.19 1.87
CA PHE A 19 -2.16 5.54 1.51
C PHE A 19 -3.67 5.72 1.54
N LYS A 20 -4.10 6.82 2.14
CA LYS A 20 -5.48 7.31 2.11
C LYS A 20 -5.53 8.56 1.24
N ILE A 21 -6.59 8.71 0.47
CA ILE A 21 -6.85 9.94 -0.26
C ILE A 21 -7.82 10.78 0.58
N ASP A 22 -7.42 12.00 0.94
CA ASP A 22 -8.32 12.97 1.58
C ASP A 22 -9.04 13.75 0.48
N GLU A 23 -10.33 13.45 0.27
CA GLU A 23 -11.15 14.11 -0.76
C GLU A 23 -11.27 15.63 -0.56
N LYS A 24 -11.16 16.12 0.69
CA LYS A 24 -11.30 17.55 0.99
C LYS A 24 -10.12 18.35 0.46
N LYS A 25 -8.93 17.75 0.49
CA LYS A 25 -7.67 18.38 0.08
C LYS A 25 -7.17 17.89 -1.27
N LYS A 26 -7.74 16.79 -1.79
CA LYS A 26 -7.27 16.07 -2.99
C LYS A 26 -5.79 15.69 -2.87
N GLU A 27 -5.39 15.29 -1.67
CA GLU A 27 -4.01 14.92 -1.36
C GLU A 27 -3.95 13.46 -0.91
N VAL A 28 -2.86 12.79 -1.28
CA VAL A 28 -2.55 11.44 -0.82
C VAL A 28 -1.79 11.55 0.49
N VAL A 29 -2.37 11.05 1.57
CA VAL A 29 -1.76 11.01 2.89
C VAL A 29 -1.35 9.58 3.23
N VAL A 30 -0.19 9.42 3.88
CA VAL A 30 0.23 8.13 4.41
C VAL A 30 -0.59 7.85 5.66
N GLU A 31 -1.31 6.74 5.66
CA GLU A 31 -2.11 6.33 6.81
C GLU A 31 -1.32 5.40 7.73
N LYS A 32 -0.72 4.37 7.16
CA LYS A 32 0.08 3.40 7.91
C LYS A 32 1.28 2.97 7.09
N THR A 33 2.45 2.96 7.72
CA THR A 33 3.66 2.29 7.23
C THR A 33 3.82 1.01 8.04
N GLY A 34 3.84 -0.13 7.37
CA GLY A 34 4.00 -1.41 8.03
C GLY A 34 5.45 -1.64 8.39
N ASP A 35 5.74 -1.95 9.65
CA ASP A 35 7.09 -2.30 10.11
C ASP A 35 7.58 -3.62 9.49
N PRO A 36 8.89 -3.89 9.49
CA PRO A 36 9.42 -5.08 8.85
C PRO A 36 9.06 -6.34 9.65
N ALA A 37 8.56 -6.18 10.88
CA ALA A 37 8.05 -7.26 11.73
C ALA A 37 6.54 -7.53 11.53
N GLU A 38 5.77 -6.60 10.96
CA GLU A 38 4.33 -6.78 10.82
C GLU A 38 3.97 -7.84 9.76
N SER A 39 2.92 -8.61 10.04
CA SER A 39 2.48 -9.70 9.19
C SER A 39 1.48 -9.23 8.13
N TYR A 40 1.20 -10.08 7.14
CA TYR A 40 0.15 -9.80 6.16
C TYR A 40 -1.24 -9.69 6.82
N ASP A 41 -1.46 -10.36 7.95
CA ASP A 41 -2.72 -10.29 8.69
C ASP A 41 -2.94 -8.86 9.24
N ASP A 42 -1.90 -8.26 9.84
CA ASP A 42 -1.92 -6.87 10.30
C ASP A 42 -2.20 -5.87 9.18
N PHE A 43 -1.70 -6.16 7.98
CA PHE A 43 -2.00 -5.39 6.77
C PHE A 43 -3.49 -5.49 6.42
N THR A 44 -4.08 -6.70 6.43
CA THR A 44 -5.50 -6.88 6.13
C THR A 44 -6.42 -6.25 7.18
N VAL A 45 -6.04 -6.27 8.46
CA VAL A 45 -6.78 -5.58 9.53
C VAL A 45 -6.70 -4.06 9.38
N ALA A 46 -5.61 -3.54 8.81
CA ALA A 46 -5.45 -2.12 8.51
C ALA A 46 -6.25 -1.66 7.27
N LEU A 47 -6.91 -2.57 6.55
CA LEU A 47 -7.79 -2.24 5.42
C LEU A 47 -9.26 -2.28 5.88
N PRO A 48 -9.92 -1.14 6.10
CA PRO A 48 -11.33 -1.09 6.46
C PRO A 48 -12.20 -1.43 5.25
N GLU A 49 -13.37 -1.98 5.53
CA GLU A 49 -14.37 -2.29 4.52
C GLU A 49 -15.18 -1.06 4.07
N ASN A 50 -15.05 0.08 4.76
CA ASN A 50 -15.91 1.25 4.51
C ASN A 50 -15.23 2.37 3.70
N ASP A 51 -13.93 2.30 3.43
CA ASP A 51 -13.16 3.38 2.78
C ASP A 51 -12.25 2.83 1.67
N CYS A 52 -12.05 3.62 0.60
CA CYS A 52 -11.04 3.33 -0.43
C CYS A 52 -9.62 3.58 0.10
N ARG A 53 -8.70 2.66 -0.15
CA ARG A 53 -7.28 2.84 0.18
C ARG A 53 -6.37 2.33 -0.92
N TYR A 54 -5.23 2.98 -1.08
CA TYR A 54 -4.17 2.50 -1.95
C TYR A 54 -3.08 1.94 -1.08
N ALA A 55 -2.59 0.75 -1.39
CA ALA A 55 -1.46 0.17 -0.69
C ALA A 55 -0.36 -0.18 -1.68
N VAL A 56 0.87 0.02 -1.25
CA VAL A 56 2.06 -0.47 -1.95
C VAL A 56 2.66 -1.54 -1.05
N HIS A 57 2.77 -2.76 -1.57
CA HIS A 57 3.37 -3.87 -0.86
C HIS A 57 4.59 -4.36 -1.63
N ASP A 58 5.75 -4.44 -0.97
CA ASP A 58 6.93 -5.10 -1.54
C ASP A 58 6.89 -6.58 -1.15
N PHE A 59 6.73 -7.46 -2.13
CA PHE A 59 6.67 -8.90 -1.90
C PHE A 59 7.98 -9.53 -2.32
N ASP A 60 8.75 -9.96 -1.31
CA ASP A 60 9.95 -10.74 -1.49
C ASP A 60 9.59 -12.23 -1.56
N PHE A 61 9.88 -12.87 -2.69
CA PHE A 61 9.70 -14.31 -2.85
C PHE A 61 11.02 -14.98 -3.19
N VAL A 62 11.20 -16.18 -2.63
CA VAL A 62 12.35 -17.03 -2.90
C VAL A 62 11.90 -18.08 -3.92
N THR A 63 12.49 -18.07 -5.10
CA THR A 63 12.27 -19.17 -6.06
C THR A 63 12.94 -20.45 -5.56
N PRO A 64 12.50 -21.64 -6.01
CA PRO A 64 13.16 -22.91 -5.66
C PRO A 64 14.67 -22.96 -6.02
N GLU A 65 15.12 -22.06 -6.88
CA GLU A 65 16.54 -21.84 -7.24
C GLU A 65 17.29 -20.95 -6.23
N ASN A 66 16.70 -20.69 -5.06
CA ASN A 66 17.25 -19.86 -3.99
C ASN A 66 17.60 -18.42 -4.42
N CYS A 67 16.94 -17.91 -5.46
CA CYS A 67 17.06 -16.52 -5.87
C CYS A 67 16.00 -15.67 -5.17
N GLN A 68 16.44 -14.73 -4.34
CA GLN A 68 15.56 -13.71 -3.76
C GLN A 68 15.17 -12.72 -4.86
N LYS A 69 13.87 -12.62 -5.13
CA LYS A 69 13.30 -11.62 -6.04
C LYS A 69 12.26 -10.82 -5.28
N SER A 70 12.32 -9.50 -5.43
CA SER A 70 11.32 -8.58 -4.92
C SER A 70 10.42 -8.11 -6.03
N LYS A 71 9.11 -8.12 -5.81
CA LYS A 71 8.14 -7.50 -6.72
C LYS A 71 7.25 -6.55 -5.95
N ILE A 72 7.16 -5.32 -6.44
CA ILE A 72 6.28 -4.30 -5.87
C ILE A 72 4.88 -4.53 -6.43
N PHE A 73 3.91 -4.62 -5.53
CA PHE A 73 2.49 -4.72 -5.82
C PHE A 73 1.80 -3.41 -5.45
N PHE A 74 1.10 -2.83 -6.42
CA PHE A 74 0.16 -1.74 -6.18
C PHE A 74 -1.22 -2.35 -6.00
N ILE A 75 -1.79 -2.16 -4.82
CA ILE A 75 -3.08 -2.70 -4.40
C ILE A 75 -4.05 -1.53 -4.27
N ALA A 76 -5.08 -1.49 -5.11
CA ALA A 76 -6.21 -0.59 -4.92
C ALA A 76 -7.29 -1.35 -4.15
N TRP A 77 -7.51 -0.99 -2.89
CA TRP A 77 -8.53 -1.57 -2.03
C TRP A 77 -9.81 -0.75 -2.10
N TYR A 78 -10.90 -1.41 -2.46
CA TYR A 78 -12.25 -0.84 -2.48
C TYR A 78 -13.27 -1.94 -2.15
N THR A 79 -14.29 -1.60 -1.38
CA THR A 79 -15.40 -2.52 -1.04
C THR A 79 -16.56 -2.30 -2.02
N PHE A 80 -17.34 -3.32 -2.34
CA PHE A 80 -18.48 -3.15 -3.26
C PHE A 80 -19.64 -2.31 -2.69
N ILE A 81 -19.60 -1.98 -1.39
CA ILE A 81 -20.59 -1.20 -0.64
C ILE A 81 -20.37 0.31 -0.77
N ILE A 82 -19.14 0.77 -1.07
CA ILE A 82 -18.94 2.17 -1.42
C ILE A 82 -19.68 2.44 -2.74
N ASP A 83 -20.58 3.41 -2.71
CA ASP A 83 -21.52 3.72 -3.79
C ASP A 83 -20.83 3.64 -5.17
N ILE A 84 -21.40 2.82 -6.06
CA ILE A 84 -20.89 2.45 -7.40
C ILE A 84 -20.52 3.68 -8.26
N ARG A 85 -20.89 4.90 -7.85
CA ARG A 85 -20.48 6.16 -8.47
C ARG A 85 -19.00 6.51 -8.29
N VAL A 86 -18.31 6.02 -7.26
CA VAL A 86 -16.88 6.33 -7.05
C VAL A 86 -15.98 5.45 -7.92
N SER A 87 -16.43 4.23 -8.26
CA SER A 87 -15.64 3.27 -9.05
C SER A 87 -15.55 3.58 -10.55
N CYS A 88 -16.33 4.54 -11.07
CA CYS A 88 -16.40 4.81 -12.52
C CYS A 88 -15.48 5.94 -13.02
N PHE A 89 -14.52 6.39 -12.21
CA PHE A 89 -13.55 7.43 -12.59
C PHE A 89 -12.12 6.91 -12.82
N LEU A 90 -11.96 5.61 -13.03
CA LEU A 90 -10.77 5.00 -13.65
C LEU A 90 -11.07 4.65 -15.10
#